data_AF-A0A844HSU5-F1
#
_entry.id   AF-A0A844HSU5-F1
#
_cell.length_a   1.000
_cell.length_b   1.000
_cell.length_c   1.000
_cell.angle_alpha   90.00
_cell.angle_beta   90.00
_cell.angle_gamma   90.00
#
_symmetry.space_group_name_H-M   'P 1'
#
loop_
_entity.id
_entity.type
_entity.pdbx_description
1 polymer ?
#
loop_
_entity_poly.entity_id
_entity_poly.type
_entity_poly.pdbx_seq_one_letter_code
_entity_poly.pdbx_strand_id
1 'polypeptide(L)'
;MFTGLNVNGIFIYLAGLLTGYLAVRYRLTISDRASQVSDHIKDMEKLHEAAVAFWSSPSDPEKGDDKKIRVLSGLTVFMRIYPAISRMASQKSPHYESLVSEYFRACTGGNFDDPKRQADLPKAVELSNVHAQLVDLLRQIRCDLSSVSMLIEDSINLAKGTWESFNSTFLKP
;
A
#
# COMPACT_ATOMS: atom_id res chain seq x y z
N MET A 1 47.13 -25.71 -5.15
CA MET A 1 48.28 -24.98 -4.56
C MET A 1 47.85 -23.52 -4.37
N PHE A 2 47.14 -23.21 -3.28
CA PHE A 2 46.71 -21.85 -2.90
C PHE A 2 47.49 -21.45 -1.64
N THR A 3 48.77 -21.15 -1.79
CA THR A 3 49.62 -20.67 -0.69
C THR A 3 49.77 -19.16 -0.82
N GLY A 4 49.13 -18.42 0.08
CA GLY A 4 49.31 -16.97 0.20
C GLY A 4 48.04 -16.11 0.18
N LEU A 5 46.89 -16.61 0.66
CA LEU A 5 45.77 -15.71 0.96
C LEU A 5 46.14 -14.91 2.21
N ASN A 6 46.62 -13.69 1.97
CA ASN A 6 46.86 -12.69 3.01
C ASN A 6 45.55 -12.52 3.80
N VAL A 7 45.61 -12.50 5.13
CA VAL A 7 44.43 -12.39 6.02
C VAL A 7 43.52 -11.24 5.59
N ASN A 8 44.11 -10.13 5.13
CA ASN A 8 43.42 -8.98 4.56
C ASN A 8 42.56 -9.32 3.32
N GLY A 9 43.03 -10.21 2.44
CA GLY A 9 42.29 -10.66 1.26
C GLY A 9 41.06 -11.50 1.60
N ILE A 10 41.14 -12.31 2.67
CA ILE A 10 39.98 -13.04 3.20
C ILE A 10 38.94 -12.07 3.76
N PHE A 11 39.37 -11.06 4.52
CA PHE A 11 38.46 -10.04 5.06
C PHE A 11 37.76 -9.25 3.95
N ILE A 12 38.47 -8.81 2.91
CA ILE A 12 37.88 -8.09 1.78
C ILE A 12 36.86 -8.97 1.05
N TYR A 13 37.18 -10.25 0.84
CA TYR A 13 36.27 -11.19 0.18
C TYR A 13 34.99 -11.41 1.00
N LEU A 14 35.10 -11.62 2.31
CA LEU A 14 33.95 -11.77 3.21
C LEU A 14 33.11 -10.50 3.28
N ALA A 15 33.74 -9.32 3.34
CA ALA A 15 33.03 -8.04 3.29
C ALA A 15 32.28 -7.87 1.96
N GLY A 16 32.89 -8.24 0.83
CA GLY A 16 32.24 -8.22 -0.49
C GLY A 16 31.03 -9.15 -0.56
N LEU A 17 31.15 -10.38 -0.07
CA LEU A 17 30.04 -11.33 0.00
C LEU A 17 28.89 -10.82 0.87
N LEU A 18 29.20 -10.28 2.05
CA LEU A 18 28.19 -9.73 2.96
C LEU A 18 27.47 -8.54 2.31
N THR A 19 28.22 -7.62 1.71
CA THR A 19 27.66 -6.43 1.04
C THR A 19 26.78 -6.84 -0.14
N GLY A 20 27.23 -7.79 -0.96
CA GLY A 20 26.45 -8.33 -2.08
C GLY A 20 25.16 -9.03 -1.61
N TYR A 21 25.24 -9.85 -0.56
CA TYR A 21 24.07 -10.51 0.02
C TYR A 21 23.02 -9.51 0.52
N LEU A 22 23.47 -8.49 1.27
CA LEU A 22 22.59 -7.43 1.79
C LEU A 22 21.95 -6.64 0.64
N ALA A 23 22.72 -6.29 -0.40
CA ALA A 23 22.20 -5.57 -1.56
C ALA A 23 21.12 -6.37 -2.32
N VAL A 24 21.31 -7.68 -2.49
CA VAL A 24 20.31 -8.56 -3.14
C VAL A 24 19.05 -8.68 -2.29
N ARG A 25 19.19 -8.99 -0.99
CA ARG A 25 18.06 -9.07 -0.06
C ARG A 25 17.23 -7.80 -0.06
N TYR A 26 17.90 -6.65 -0.05
CA TYR A 26 17.25 -5.36 -0.08
C TYR A 26 16.44 -5.13 -1.37
N ARG A 27 17.03 -5.39 -2.54
CA ARG A 27 16.33 -5.26 -3.84
C ARG A 27 15.09 -6.14 -3.91
N LEU A 28 15.16 -7.35 -3.34
CA LEU A 28 14.01 -8.24 -3.26
C LEU A 28 12.89 -7.65 -2.40
N THR A 29 13.22 -7.05 -1.25
CA THR A 29 12.23 -6.39 -0.39
C THR A 29 11.56 -5.19 -1.07
N ILE A 30 12.31 -4.33 -1.76
CA ILE A 30 11.71 -3.24 -2.57
C ILE A 30 10.76 -3.82 -3.61
N SER A 31 11.22 -4.82 -4.36
CA SER A 31 10.44 -5.42 -5.44
C SER A 31 9.14 -6.01 -4.92
N ASP A 32 9.18 -6.66 -3.76
CA ASP A 32 8.00 -7.21 -3.09
C ASP A 32 7.02 -6.11 -2.66
N ARG A 33 7.51 -5.05 -1.99
CA ARG A 33 6.68 -3.89 -1.61
C ARG A 33 6.03 -3.22 -2.82
N ALA A 34 6.78 -3.00 -3.90
CA ALA A 34 6.27 -2.41 -5.13
C ALA A 34 5.23 -3.31 -5.84
N SER A 35 5.41 -4.64 -5.74
CA SER A 35 4.42 -5.61 -6.21
C SER A 35 3.13 -5.53 -5.39
N GLN A 36 3.22 -5.47 -4.06
CA GLN A 36 2.06 -5.34 -3.18
C GLN A 36 1.25 -4.08 -3.48
N VAL A 37 1.91 -2.93 -3.72
CA VAL A 37 1.23 -1.70 -4.15
C VAL A 37 0.54 -1.89 -5.51
N SER A 38 1.18 -2.58 -6.44
CA SER A 38 0.61 -2.82 -7.78
C SER A 38 -0.62 -3.75 -7.72
N ASP A 39 -0.60 -4.76 -6.85
CA ASP A 39 -1.74 -5.64 -6.64
C ASP A 39 -2.88 -4.92 -5.92
N HIS A 40 -2.55 -4.02 -4.97
CA HIS A 40 -3.55 -3.16 -4.34
C HIS A 40 -4.25 -2.23 -5.34
N ILE A 41 -3.51 -1.67 -6.32
CA ILE A 41 -4.10 -0.88 -7.41
C ILE A 41 -5.08 -1.72 -8.23
N LYS A 42 -4.72 -2.96 -8.60
CA LYS A 42 -5.61 -3.86 -9.36
C LYS A 42 -6.87 -4.21 -8.57
N ASP A 43 -6.75 -4.48 -7.28
CA ASP A 43 -7.90 -4.77 -6.42
C ASP A 43 -8.81 -3.54 -6.29
N MET A 44 -8.23 -2.34 -6.23
CA MET A 44 -8.96 -1.08 -6.28
C MET A 44 -9.70 -0.89 -7.61
N GLU A 45 -9.10 -1.20 -8.76
CA GLU A 45 -9.74 -1.11 -10.08
C GLU A 45 -10.97 -2.03 -10.15
N LYS A 46 -10.87 -3.27 -9.67
CA LYS A 46 -12.01 -4.20 -9.59
C LYS A 46 -13.13 -3.69 -8.67
N LEU A 47 -12.76 -3.15 -7.51
CA LEU A 47 -13.72 -2.54 -6.59
C LEU A 47 -14.38 -1.31 -7.23
N HIS A 48 -13.61 -0.50 -7.95
CA HIS A 48 -14.12 0.68 -8.67
C HIS A 48 -15.17 0.27 -9.70
N GLU A 49 -14.85 -0.71 -10.55
CA GLU A 49 -15.79 -1.26 -11.53
C GLU A 49 -17.09 -1.75 -10.88
N ALA A 50 -16.98 -2.49 -9.78
CA ALA A 50 -18.14 -2.98 -9.04
C ALA A 50 -18.98 -1.83 -8.45
N ALA A 51 -18.34 -0.82 -7.86
CA ALA A 51 -19.01 0.30 -7.23
C ALA A 51 -19.62 1.26 -8.25
N VAL A 52 -18.98 1.49 -9.39
CA VAL A 52 -19.58 2.24 -10.51
C VAL A 52 -20.78 1.48 -11.07
N ALA A 53 -20.66 0.16 -11.28
CA ALA A 53 -21.77 -0.66 -11.76
C ALA A 53 -22.95 -0.69 -10.77
N PHE A 54 -22.67 -0.63 -9.47
CA PHE A 54 -23.68 -0.44 -8.44
C PHE A 54 -24.36 0.93 -8.61
N TRP A 55 -23.62 2.04 -8.53
CA TRP A 55 -24.19 3.41 -8.59
C TRP A 55 -24.87 3.75 -9.91
N SER A 56 -24.43 3.18 -11.03
CA SER A 56 -24.94 3.48 -12.37
C SER A 56 -26.19 2.69 -12.75
N SER A 57 -26.70 1.83 -11.87
CA SER A 57 -27.90 1.03 -12.13
C SER A 57 -28.85 1.09 -10.95
N PRO A 58 -30.17 1.09 -11.17
CA PRO A 58 -31.13 0.96 -10.08
C PRO A 58 -31.01 -0.42 -9.40
N SER A 59 -31.49 -0.50 -8.16
CA SER A 59 -31.62 -1.78 -7.47
C SER A 59 -32.67 -2.67 -8.14
N ASP A 60 -32.39 -3.96 -8.22
CA ASP A 60 -33.32 -4.99 -8.73
C ASP A 60 -33.73 -5.89 -7.56
N PRO A 61 -34.90 -5.65 -6.93
CA PRO A 61 -35.32 -6.41 -5.75
C PRO A 61 -35.62 -7.88 -6.06
N GLU A 62 -35.82 -8.28 -7.32
CA GLU A 62 -36.11 -9.67 -7.67
C GLU A 62 -34.85 -10.53 -7.82
N LYS A 63 -33.70 -9.92 -8.15
CA LYS A 63 -32.44 -10.65 -8.39
C LYS A 63 -31.49 -10.69 -7.20
N GLY A 64 -31.82 -9.98 -6.11
CA GLY A 64 -30.88 -9.75 -5.02
C GLY A 64 -29.79 -8.76 -5.45
N ASP A 65 -29.25 -8.03 -4.47
CA ASP A 65 -28.29 -6.96 -4.75
C ASP A 65 -26.85 -7.51 -4.91
N ASP A 66 -26.65 -8.37 -5.91
CA ASP A 66 -25.35 -8.97 -6.26
C ASP A 66 -24.25 -7.91 -6.42
N LYS A 67 -24.62 -6.73 -6.91
CA LYS A 67 -23.71 -5.60 -7.10
C LYS A 67 -23.23 -5.06 -5.75
N LYS A 68 -24.14 -4.87 -4.79
CA LYS A 68 -23.78 -4.50 -3.42
C LYS A 68 -22.85 -5.51 -2.77
N ILE A 69 -23.12 -6.81 -2.92
CA ILE A 69 -22.26 -7.87 -2.37
C ILE A 69 -20.85 -7.80 -2.97
N ARG A 70 -20.73 -7.55 -4.28
CA ARG A 70 -19.42 -7.35 -4.92
C ARG A 70 -18.67 -6.15 -4.38
N VAL A 71 -19.35 -5.03 -4.12
CA VAL A 71 -18.75 -3.85 -3.50
C VAL A 71 -18.24 -4.17 -2.10
N LEU A 72 -19.06 -4.82 -1.25
CA LEU A 72 -18.67 -5.21 0.11
C LEU A 72 -17.51 -6.21 0.14
N SER A 73 -17.52 -7.19 -0.76
CA SER A 73 -16.43 -8.15 -0.93
C SER A 73 -15.13 -7.45 -1.38
N GLY A 74 -15.21 -6.55 -2.36
CA GLY A 74 -14.07 -5.76 -2.81
C GLY A 74 -13.50 -4.87 -1.71
N LEU A 75 -14.36 -4.22 -0.91
CA LEU A 75 -13.93 -3.43 0.25
C LEU A 75 -13.22 -4.28 1.29
N THR A 76 -13.69 -5.51 1.54
CA THR A 76 -13.05 -6.43 2.49
C THR A 76 -11.63 -6.79 2.04
N VAL A 77 -11.45 -7.11 0.75
CA VAL A 77 -10.12 -7.40 0.18
C VAL A 77 -9.22 -6.17 0.25
N PHE A 78 -9.75 -5.00 -0.10
CA PHE A 78 -9.05 -3.73 -0.04
C PHE A 78 -8.56 -3.39 1.37
N MET A 79 -9.44 -3.50 2.39
CA MET A 79 -9.12 -3.19 3.79
C MET A 79 -8.09 -4.14 4.40
N ARG A 80 -7.95 -5.37 3.88
CA ARG A 80 -6.92 -6.31 4.34
C ARG A 80 -5.51 -5.80 4.06
N ILE A 81 -5.32 -5.11 2.93
CA ILE A 81 -3.99 -4.66 2.46
C ILE A 81 -3.67 -3.23 2.95
N TYR A 82 -4.71 -2.44 3.25
CA TYR A 82 -4.60 -1.05 3.73
C TYR A 82 -3.51 -0.80 4.80
N PRO A 83 -3.38 -1.58 5.90
CA PRO A 83 -2.38 -1.29 6.94
C PRO A 83 -0.94 -1.50 6.46
N ALA A 84 -0.73 -2.39 5.49
CA ALA A 84 0.59 -2.59 4.90
C ALA A 84 0.96 -1.38 4.03
N ILE A 85 0.02 -0.91 3.21
CA ILE A 85 0.23 0.22 2.30
C ILE A 85 0.38 1.54 3.07
N SER A 86 -0.43 1.79 4.10
CA SER A 86 -0.28 3.00 4.93
C SER A 86 1.12 3.09 5.54
N ARG A 87 1.68 1.97 6.01
CA ARG A 87 3.08 1.92 6.50
C ARG A 87 4.11 2.18 5.39
N MET A 88 3.88 1.68 4.18
CA MET A 88 4.77 1.94 3.03
C MET A 88 4.68 3.38 2.53
N ALA A 89 3.56 4.06 2.73
CA ALA A 89 3.35 5.44 2.31
C ALA A 89 4.22 6.45 3.10
N SER A 90 4.72 6.08 4.29
CA SER A 90 5.57 6.92 5.14
C SER A 90 4.96 8.33 5.32
N GLN A 91 5.64 9.39 4.86
CA GLN A 91 5.15 10.77 4.93
C GLN A 91 3.81 11.00 4.21
N LYS A 92 3.47 10.17 3.22
CA LYS A 92 2.20 10.24 2.48
C LYS A 92 1.06 9.49 3.18
N SER A 93 1.33 8.81 4.29
CA SER A 93 0.33 8.03 5.04
C SER A 93 -0.92 8.87 5.38
N PRO A 94 -0.84 10.08 5.98
CA PRO A 94 -2.05 10.84 6.30
C PRO A 94 -2.92 11.17 5.08
N HIS A 95 -2.30 11.47 3.94
CA HIS A 95 -3.03 11.74 2.70
C HIS A 95 -3.66 10.48 2.12
N TYR A 96 -2.95 9.36 2.16
CA TYR A 96 -3.48 8.05 1.78
C TYR A 96 -4.69 7.69 2.65
N GLU A 97 -4.58 7.77 3.97
CA GLU A 97 -5.68 7.44 4.89
C GLU A 97 -6.91 8.32 4.68
N SER A 98 -6.71 9.62 4.41
CA SER A 98 -7.80 10.54 4.04
C SER A 98 -8.50 10.10 2.76
N LEU A 99 -7.75 9.86 1.68
CA LEU A 99 -8.33 9.43 0.40
C LEU A 99 -9.00 8.06 0.50
N VAL A 100 -8.48 7.15 1.32
CA VAL A 100 -9.13 5.86 1.59
C VAL A 100 -10.46 6.05 2.31
N SER A 101 -10.53 6.93 3.30
CA SER A 101 -11.78 7.25 3.99
C SER A 101 -12.81 7.87 3.05
N GLU A 102 -12.39 8.83 2.21
CA GLU A 102 -13.24 9.43 1.18
C GLU A 102 -13.73 8.39 0.16
N TYR A 103 -12.84 7.50 -0.29
CA TYR A 103 -13.17 6.43 -1.22
C TYR A 103 -14.19 5.46 -0.62
N PHE A 104 -14.00 5.08 0.64
CA PHE A 104 -14.95 4.24 1.38
C PHE A 104 -16.32 4.91 1.47
N ARG A 105 -16.36 6.21 1.77
CA ARG A 105 -17.60 7.01 1.83
C ARG A 105 -18.27 7.12 0.46
N ALA A 106 -17.51 7.27 -0.61
CA ALA A 106 -18.05 7.30 -1.97
C ALA A 106 -18.63 5.93 -2.38
N CYS A 107 -17.98 4.82 -1.99
CA CYS A 107 -18.47 3.48 -2.22
C CYS A 107 -19.76 3.16 -1.45
N THR A 108 -19.86 3.54 -0.17
CA THR A 108 -20.88 3.02 0.77
C THR A 108 -21.85 4.06 1.32
N GLY A 109 -21.66 5.35 1.07
CA GLY A 109 -22.51 6.39 1.65
C GLY A 109 -23.88 6.53 0.97
N GLY A 110 -24.71 7.46 1.47
CA GLY A 110 -26.03 7.76 0.88
C GLY A 110 -27.00 6.59 1.01
N ASN A 111 -27.72 6.27 -0.06
CA ASN A 111 -28.76 5.22 -0.07
C ASN A 111 -28.19 3.83 -0.40
N PHE A 112 -26.96 3.52 0.03
CA PHE A 112 -26.29 2.24 -0.28
C PHE A 112 -27.06 1.02 0.25
N ASP A 113 -27.70 1.17 1.41
CA ASP A 113 -28.51 0.11 2.03
C ASP A 113 -29.98 0.11 1.60
N ASP A 114 -30.41 1.08 0.78
CA ASP A 114 -31.81 1.18 0.37
C ASP A 114 -32.15 0.14 -0.71
N PRO A 115 -33.07 -0.81 -0.45
CA PRO A 115 -33.48 -1.80 -1.43
C PRO A 115 -34.22 -1.20 -2.63
N LYS A 116 -34.67 0.06 -2.56
CA LYS A 116 -35.35 0.80 -3.64
C LYS A 116 -34.48 1.91 -4.24
N ARG A 117 -33.17 1.86 -4.00
CA ARG A 117 -32.19 2.81 -4.52
C ARG A 117 -32.29 2.95 -6.05
N GLN A 118 -32.39 4.18 -6.52
CA GLN A 118 -32.29 4.54 -7.93
C GLN A 118 -30.83 4.69 -8.36
N ALA A 119 -30.58 4.68 -9.67
CA ALA A 119 -29.25 5.02 -10.18
C ALA A 119 -28.85 6.45 -9.74
N ASP A 120 -27.61 6.60 -9.29
CA ASP A 120 -27.01 7.86 -8.82
C ASP A 120 -25.70 8.08 -9.60
N LEU A 121 -25.83 8.66 -10.78
CA LEU A 121 -24.69 8.97 -11.65
C LEU A 121 -23.74 10.01 -11.05
N PRO A 122 -24.20 11.09 -10.39
CA PRO A 122 -23.31 11.99 -9.68
C PRO A 122 -22.36 11.27 -8.70
N LYS A 123 -22.88 10.27 -8.00
CA LYS A 123 -22.08 9.46 -7.08
C LYS A 123 -21.06 8.57 -7.77
N ALA A 124 -21.40 8.00 -8.93
CA ALA A 124 -20.44 7.26 -9.75
C ALA A 124 -19.29 8.16 -10.20
N VAL A 125 -19.57 9.42 -10.57
CA VAL A 125 -18.55 10.41 -10.95
C VAL A 125 -17.67 10.82 -9.75
N GLU A 126 -18.27 11.09 -8.58
CA GLU A 126 -17.54 11.36 -7.34
C GLU A 126 -16.56 10.21 -7.02
N LEU A 127 -17.06 8.97 -7.09
CA LEU A 127 -16.26 7.77 -6.89
C LEU A 127 -15.10 7.67 -7.89
N SER A 128 -15.31 7.94 -9.18
CA SER A 128 -14.25 7.94 -10.19
C SER A 128 -13.19 9.00 -9.93
N ASN A 129 -13.57 10.19 -9.45
CA ASN A 129 -12.63 11.25 -9.12
C ASN A 129 -11.74 10.89 -7.93
N VAL A 130 -12.34 10.35 -6.85
CA VAL A 130 -11.57 9.91 -5.68
C VAL A 130 -10.71 8.69 -6.02
N HIS A 131 -11.22 7.76 -6.84
CA HIS A 131 -10.46 6.62 -7.34
C HIS A 131 -9.19 7.06 -8.07
N ALA A 132 -9.32 8.01 -9.01
CA ALA A 132 -8.19 8.51 -9.80
C ALA A 132 -7.11 9.14 -8.91
N GLN A 133 -7.50 9.95 -7.92
CA GLN A 133 -6.58 10.56 -6.97
C GLN A 133 -5.84 9.50 -6.13
N LEU A 134 -6.57 8.51 -5.62
CA LEU A 134 -5.98 7.45 -4.80
C LEU A 134 -5.04 6.55 -5.61
N VAL A 135 -5.40 6.21 -6.85
CA VAL A 135 -4.51 5.45 -7.76
C VAL A 135 -3.26 6.25 -8.11
N ASP A 136 -3.38 7.55 -8.37
CA ASP A 136 -2.22 8.40 -8.62
C ASP A 136 -1.28 8.44 -7.41
N LEU A 137 -1.83 8.63 -6.20
CA LEU A 137 -1.04 8.58 -4.97
C LEU A 137 -0.33 7.23 -4.78
N LEU A 138 -1.01 6.11 -5.04
CA LEU A 138 -0.40 4.77 -4.97
C LEU A 138 0.73 4.59 -6.00
N ARG A 139 0.58 5.14 -7.21
CA ARG A 139 1.65 5.13 -8.22
C ARG A 139 2.85 5.94 -7.74
N GLN A 140 2.62 7.08 -7.12
CA GLN A 140 3.70 7.88 -6.53
C GLN A 140 4.40 7.11 -5.40
N ILE A 141 3.65 6.50 -4.46
CA ILE A 141 4.20 5.65 -3.39
C ILE A 141 5.06 4.53 -3.99
N ARG A 142 4.59 3.88 -5.05
CA ARG A 142 5.35 2.84 -5.75
C ARG A 142 6.66 3.36 -6.35
N CYS A 143 6.64 4.55 -6.94
CA CYS A 143 7.85 5.19 -7.47
C CYS A 143 8.82 5.60 -6.36
N ASP A 144 8.31 6.03 -5.20
CA ASP A 144 9.15 6.39 -4.06
C ASP A 144 9.82 5.15 -3.45
N LEU A 145 9.12 4.01 -3.42
CA LEU A 145 9.67 2.73 -2.97
C LEU A 145 10.88 2.26 -3.79
N SER A 146 10.94 2.60 -5.09
CA SER A 146 12.08 2.27 -5.95
C SER A 146 13.19 3.33 -5.93
N SER A 147 12.98 4.45 -5.24
CA SER A 147 13.92 5.57 -5.17
C SER A 147 14.95 5.40 -4.05
N VAL A 148 16.15 5.94 -4.27
CA VAL A 148 17.27 5.92 -3.32
C VAL A 148 17.06 6.88 -2.13
N SER A 149 16.08 7.80 -2.18
CA SER A 149 15.79 8.67 -1.02
C SER A 149 15.19 7.87 0.15
N MET A 150 14.36 6.87 -0.15
CA MET A 150 13.80 5.99 0.88
C MET A 150 14.87 5.12 1.55
N LEU A 151 15.96 4.79 0.84
CA LEU A 151 17.14 4.12 1.40
C LEU A 151 17.75 4.93 2.55
N ILE A 152 17.89 6.24 2.36
CA ILE A 152 18.51 7.12 3.36
C ILE A 152 17.55 7.30 4.53
N GLU A 153 16.26 7.45 4.25
CA GLU A 153 15.24 7.73 5.26
C GLU A 153 14.90 6.51 6.14
N ASP A 154 14.72 5.32 5.57
CA ASP A 154 14.54 4.07 6.33
C ASP A 154 15.77 3.79 7.21
N SER A 155 16.97 4.05 6.71
CA SER A 155 18.22 3.89 7.47
C SER A 155 18.29 4.85 8.65
N ILE A 156 17.90 6.11 8.45
CA ILE A 156 17.86 7.14 9.51
C ILE A 156 16.81 6.79 10.56
N ASN A 157 15.63 6.35 10.15
CA ASN A 157 14.54 5.99 11.07
C ASN A 157 14.87 4.73 11.87
N LEU A 158 15.50 3.73 11.25
CA LEU A 158 15.99 2.54 11.94
C LEU A 158 17.08 2.90 12.98
N ALA A 159 18.01 3.79 12.63
CA ALA A 159 19.04 4.29 13.53
C ALA A 159 18.46 5.09 14.70
N LYS A 160 17.45 5.92 14.46
CA LYS A 160 16.73 6.65 15.51
C LYS A 160 15.99 5.71 16.46
N GLY A 161 15.22 4.76 15.93
CA GLY A 161 14.47 3.81 16.75
C GLY A 161 15.37 2.89 17.59
N THR A 162 16.51 2.45 17.04
CA THR A 162 17.50 1.68 17.80
C THR A 162 18.18 2.50 18.88
N TRP A 163 18.50 3.78 18.60
CA TRP A 163 19.05 4.71 19.59
C TRP A 163 18.07 5.02 20.73
N GLU A 164 16.81 5.28 20.41
CA GLU A 164 15.76 5.54 21.41
C GLU A 164 15.48 4.31 22.29
N SER A 165 15.44 3.12 21.68
CA SER A 165 15.32 1.85 22.40
C SER A 165 16.51 1.63 23.34
N PHE A 166 17.74 1.85 22.86
CA PHE A 166 18.95 1.76 23.68
C PHE A 166 18.92 2.73 24.86
N ASN A 167 18.61 4.01 24.63
CA ASN A 167 18.50 5.01 25.70
C ASN A 167 17.43 4.67 26.72
N SER A 168 16.28 4.17 26.28
CA SER A 168 15.19 3.78 27.19
C SER A 168 15.53 2.57 28.07
N THR A 169 16.41 1.69 27.58
CA THR A 169 16.79 0.43 28.25
C THR A 169 17.99 0.60 29.18
N PHE A 170 18.95 1.47 28.81
CA PHE A 170 20.24 1.57 29.49
C PHE A 170 20.50 2.91 30.20
N LEU A 171 19.74 3.97 29.90
CA LEU A 171 19.96 5.31 30.47
C LEU A 171 18.79 5.85 31.29
N LYS A 172 17.75 5.06 31.55
CA LYS A 172 16.78 5.38 32.61
C LYS A 172 17.32 4.86 33.96
N PRO A 173 17.43 5.72 34.99
CA PRO A 173 17.89 5.32 36.33
C PRO A 173 16.93 4.35 37.02
#